data_AF-A0A8W8L332-F1
#
_entry.id   AF-A0A8W8L332-F1
#
_cell.length_a   1.000
_cell.length_b   1.000
_cell.length_c   1.000
_cell.angle_alpha   90.00
_cell.angle_beta   90.00
_cell.angle_gamma   90.00
#
_symmetry.space_group_name_H-M   'P 1'
#
loop_
_entity.id
_entity.type
_entity.pdbx_description
1 polymer ?
#
loop_
_entity_poly.entity_id
_entity_poly.type
_entity_poly.pdbx_seq_one_letter_code
_entity_poly.pdbx_strand_id
1 'polypeptide(L)'
;LVLILLIMKIASSGVVVQNEDRFEETVKEELFKSLNDEYENDFLNSTNPISNAWNYAFLTFDCCGVNPVMNKTDNDFTATPWCTKDPGTCHQMGGTMIPRSCCTGVDQSNYIANANPECYRDVKGKYNEMGCYDAVKDLISTYGNVFIAISIVVMVVEVFAVLFAIIICRQAGSD
;
A
#
# COMPACT_ATOMS: atom_id res chain seq x y z
N LEU A 1 -1.79 -28.64 -10.31
CA LEU A 1 -1.75 -27.16 -10.20
C LEU A 1 -3.02 -26.60 -9.56
N VAL A 2 -4.19 -26.73 -10.18
CA VAL A 2 -5.48 -26.18 -9.67
C VAL A 2 -5.79 -26.60 -8.23
N LEU A 3 -5.60 -27.88 -7.91
CA LEU A 3 -5.77 -28.38 -6.53
C LEU A 3 -4.84 -27.69 -5.53
N ILE A 4 -3.60 -27.39 -5.92
CA ILE A 4 -2.63 -26.70 -5.05
C ILE A 4 -3.07 -25.25 -4.82
N LEU A 5 -3.55 -24.56 -5.87
CA LEU A 5 -4.08 -23.20 -5.75
C LEU A 5 -5.29 -23.14 -4.80
N LEU A 6 -6.21 -24.10 -4.91
CA LEU A 6 -7.38 -24.21 -4.03
C LEU A 6 -6.97 -24.39 -2.57
N ILE A 7 -6.02 -25.28 -2.29
CA ILE A 7 -5.52 -25.52 -0.93
C ILE A 7 -4.86 -24.25 -0.37
N MET A 8 -4.05 -23.55 -1.17
CA MET A 8 -3.41 -22.31 -0.72
C MET A 8 -4.42 -21.21 -0.39
N LYS A 9 -5.48 -21.04 -1.19
CA LYS A 9 -6.53 -20.05 -0.90
C LYS A 9 -7.24 -20.30 0.43
N ILE A 10 -7.59 -21.56 0.70
CA ILE A 10 -8.24 -21.95 1.95
C ILE A 10 -7.28 -21.72 3.14
N ALA A 11 -6.03 -22.14 3.00
CA ALA A 11 -5.02 -21.97 4.05
C ALA A 11 -4.75 -20.48 4.36
N SER A 12 -4.50 -19.66 3.34
CA SER A 12 -4.24 -18.23 3.51
C SER A 12 -5.44 -17.51 4.16
N SER A 13 -6.66 -17.80 3.70
CA SER A 13 -7.88 -17.19 4.27
C SER A 13 -8.08 -17.59 5.73
N GLY A 14 -7.83 -18.86 6.06
CA GLY A 14 -7.95 -19.36 7.43
C GLY A 14 -6.96 -18.70 8.40
N VAL A 15 -5.70 -18.51 7.97
CA VAL A 15 -4.66 -17.85 8.78
C VAL A 15 -5.01 -16.40 9.08
N VAL A 16 -5.49 -15.66 8.07
CA VAL A 16 -5.88 -14.25 8.21
C VAL A 16 -7.06 -14.12 9.17
N VAL A 17 -8.11 -14.93 9.03
CA VAL A 17 -9.29 -14.86 9.92
C VAL A 17 -8.96 -15.26 11.36
N GLN A 18 -8.07 -16.23 11.56
CA GLN A 18 -7.69 -16.64 12.91
C GLN A 18 -6.78 -15.63 13.62
N ASN A 19 -6.03 -14.83 12.87
CA ASN A 19 -5.00 -13.93 13.39
C ASN A 19 -5.13 -12.52 12.79
N GLU A 20 -6.36 -12.02 12.67
CA GLU A 20 -6.66 -10.75 11.99
C GLU A 20 -5.85 -9.59 12.59
N ASP A 21 -5.90 -9.42 13.92
CA ASP A 21 -5.17 -8.37 14.62
C ASP A 21 -3.65 -8.43 14.34
N ARG A 22 -3.07 -9.64 14.40
CA ARG A 22 -1.64 -9.84 14.15
C ARG A 22 -1.28 -9.59 12.69
N PHE A 23 -2.15 -9.95 11.77
CA PHE A 23 -1.96 -9.69 10.35
C PHE A 23 -1.98 -8.18 10.09
N GLU A 24 -2.95 -7.46 10.65
CA GLU A 24 -3.05 -6.01 10.57
C GLU A 24 -1.79 -5.32 11.11
N GLU A 25 -1.35 -5.71 12.31
CA GLU A 25 -0.12 -5.21 12.94
C GLU A 25 1.11 -5.47 12.07
N THR A 26 1.28 -6.71 11.59
CA THR A 26 2.43 -7.11 10.78
C THR A 26 2.48 -6.33 9.46
N VAL A 27 1.34 -6.18 8.78
CA VAL A 27 1.26 -5.43 7.52
C VAL A 27 1.62 -3.96 7.77
N LYS A 28 1.08 -3.36 8.83
CA LYS A 28 1.36 -1.96 9.16
C LYS A 28 2.82 -1.75 9.53
N GLU A 29 3.42 -2.66 10.29
CA GLU A 29 4.83 -2.65 10.66
C GLU A 29 5.74 -2.76 9.44
N GLU A 30 5.49 -3.70 8.53
CA GLU A 30 6.31 -3.87 7.32
C GLU A 30 6.16 -2.70 6.34
N LEU A 31 4.97 -2.11 6.23
CA LEU A 31 4.77 -0.86 5.49
C LEU A 31 5.56 0.28 6.12
N PHE A 32 5.46 0.44 7.44
CA PHE A 32 6.18 1.48 8.16
C PHE A 32 7.68 1.31 7.99
N LYS A 33 8.19 0.08 8.13
CA LYS A 33 9.60 -0.25 7.90
C LYS A 33 10.05 0.04 6.47
N SER A 34 9.24 -0.33 5.48
CA SER A 34 9.52 -0.01 4.08
C SER A 34 9.61 1.51 3.83
N LEU A 35 8.75 2.30 4.46
CA LEU A 35 8.84 3.76 4.38
C LEU A 35 10.07 4.27 5.14
N ASN A 36 10.19 3.89 6.41
CA ASN A 36 11.21 4.36 7.34
C ASN A 36 12.64 4.04 6.88
N ASP A 37 12.87 2.86 6.30
CA ASP A 37 14.22 2.39 6.02
C ASP A 37 14.69 2.71 4.60
N GLU A 38 13.76 2.88 3.64
CA GLU A 38 14.08 2.92 2.19
C GLU A 38 13.63 4.21 1.49
N TYR A 39 12.83 5.06 2.14
CA TYR A 39 12.35 6.30 1.52
C TYR A 39 13.45 7.37 1.49
N GLU A 40 13.86 7.78 0.30
CA GLU A 40 15.02 8.65 0.08
C GLU A 40 14.68 10.01 -0.53
N ASN A 41 13.53 10.17 -1.20
CA ASN A 41 13.16 11.43 -1.86
C ASN A 41 11.68 11.51 -2.24
N ASP A 42 11.18 12.75 -2.44
CA ASP A 42 9.79 13.02 -2.80
C ASP A 42 9.47 12.97 -4.29
N PHE A 43 10.46 12.80 -5.19
CA PHE A 43 10.21 12.82 -6.63
C PHE A 43 9.51 11.55 -7.14
N LEU A 44 8.65 11.70 -8.15
CA LEU A 44 7.92 10.58 -8.77
C LEU A 44 8.81 9.67 -9.64
N ASN A 45 9.94 10.18 -10.13
CA ASN A 45 10.82 9.50 -11.08
C ASN A 45 12.27 9.46 -10.58
N SER A 46 12.45 9.07 -9.33
CA SER A 46 13.77 8.88 -8.74
C SER A 46 14.38 7.52 -9.10
N THR A 47 15.66 7.33 -8.79
CA THR A 47 16.32 6.02 -8.95
C THR A 47 15.90 5.01 -7.88
N ASN A 48 15.28 5.46 -6.79
CA ASN A 48 14.82 4.59 -5.70
C ASN A 48 13.37 4.14 -5.98
N PRO A 49 13.15 2.87 -6.33
CA PRO A 49 11.81 2.39 -6.69
C PRO A 49 10.84 2.39 -5.51
N ILE A 50 11.33 2.25 -4.27
CA ILE A 50 10.50 2.29 -3.07
C ILE A 50 9.97 3.71 -2.82
N SER A 51 10.84 4.72 -2.99
CA SER A 51 10.42 6.12 -2.94
C SER A 51 9.37 6.44 -4.00
N ASN A 52 9.59 5.99 -5.24
CA ASN A 52 8.60 6.17 -6.31
C ASN A 52 7.26 5.50 -5.95
N ALA A 53 7.28 4.25 -5.46
CA ALA A 53 6.08 3.53 -5.08
C ALA A 53 5.28 4.26 -3.99
N TRP A 54 5.96 4.76 -2.96
CA TRP A 54 5.32 5.59 -1.92
C TRP A 54 4.75 6.89 -2.48
N ASN A 55 5.50 7.61 -3.32
CA ASN A 55 5.02 8.85 -3.93
C ASN A 55 3.78 8.64 -4.81
N TYR A 56 3.72 7.55 -5.56
CA TYR A 56 2.51 7.17 -6.29
C TYR A 56 1.38 6.71 -5.37
N ALA A 57 1.67 6.01 -4.28
CA ALA A 57 0.66 5.60 -3.30
C ALA A 57 -0.02 6.82 -2.65
N PHE A 58 0.75 7.83 -2.25
CA PHE A 58 0.21 9.09 -1.69
C PHE A 58 -0.77 9.78 -2.64
N LEU A 59 -0.44 9.81 -3.94
CA LEU A 59 -1.31 10.37 -4.98
C LEU A 59 -2.52 9.49 -5.30
N THR A 60 -2.36 8.17 -5.30
CA THR A 60 -3.40 7.24 -5.75
C THR A 60 -4.48 7.04 -4.70
N PHE A 61 -4.09 7.05 -3.43
CA PHE A 61 -4.99 6.76 -2.30
C PHE A 61 -5.34 8.01 -1.47
N ASP A 62 -4.95 9.20 -1.93
CA ASP A 62 -5.16 10.47 -1.23
C ASP A 62 -4.78 10.37 0.25
N CYS A 63 -3.56 9.88 0.51
CA CYS A 63 -3.04 9.60 1.85
C CYS A 63 -1.63 10.17 2.03
N CYS A 64 -1.13 10.20 3.27
CA CYS A 64 0.25 10.58 3.55
C CYS A 64 0.84 9.80 4.72
N GLY A 65 2.04 9.24 4.52
CA GLY A 65 2.67 8.37 5.51
C GLY A 65 1.93 7.03 5.67
N VAL A 66 2.46 6.15 6.50
CA VAL A 66 1.75 4.93 6.93
C VAL A 66 0.72 5.28 7.99
N ASN A 67 1.14 6.10 8.96
CA ASN A 67 0.31 6.68 10.00
C ASN A 67 -0.21 8.06 9.58
N PRO A 68 -1.33 8.52 10.17
CA PRO A 68 -1.84 9.86 9.95
C PRO A 68 -0.80 10.95 10.21
N VAL A 69 -0.77 11.96 9.35
CA VAL A 69 0.08 13.14 9.53
C VAL A 69 -0.63 14.14 10.42
N MET A 70 -0.19 14.23 11.68
CA MET A 70 -0.81 15.10 12.67
C MET A 70 -0.26 16.52 12.60
N ASN A 71 1.05 16.66 12.37
CA ASN A 71 1.72 17.95 12.28
C ASN A 71 3.12 17.83 11.68
N LYS A 72 3.83 18.96 11.68
CA LYS A 72 5.20 19.11 11.20
C LYS A 72 6.21 18.13 11.81
N THR A 73 6.06 17.78 13.07
CA THR A 73 7.03 16.98 13.86
C THR A 73 6.55 15.57 14.16
N ASP A 74 5.25 15.31 13.99
CA ASP A 74 4.61 14.03 14.23
C ASP A 74 4.12 13.46 12.90
N ASN A 75 5.07 12.87 12.18
CA ASN A 75 4.88 12.19 10.89
C ASN A 75 5.99 11.15 10.69
N ASP A 76 5.74 10.20 9.79
CA ASP A 76 6.62 9.05 9.57
C ASP A 76 7.94 9.39 8.83
N PHE A 77 8.11 10.62 8.32
CA PHE A 77 9.22 10.94 7.43
C PHE A 77 10.49 11.34 8.16
N THR A 78 10.41 11.82 9.41
CA THR A 78 11.55 12.41 10.13
C THR A 78 12.73 11.45 10.31
N ALA A 79 12.46 10.14 10.38
CA ALA A 79 13.48 9.11 10.56
C ALA A 79 13.95 8.46 9.24
N THR A 80 13.31 8.79 8.12
CA THR A 80 13.64 8.21 6.81
C THR A 80 15.03 8.65 6.31
N PRO A 81 15.69 7.87 5.43
CA PRO A 81 16.90 8.29 4.73
C PRO A 81 16.78 9.65 4.05
N TRP A 82 15.58 10.01 3.54
CA TRP A 82 15.30 11.32 2.97
C TRP A 82 15.64 12.47 3.92
N CYS A 83 15.43 12.26 5.22
CA CYS A 83 15.73 13.22 6.27
C CYS A 83 17.08 13.02 6.95
N THR A 84 17.59 11.79 7.02
CA THR A 84 18.73 11.43 7.88
C THR A 84 20.03 11.19 7.12
N LYS A 85 20.01 10.84 5.83
CA LYS A 85 21.20 10.48 5.05
C LYS A 85 21.81 11.72 4.41
N ASP A 86 23.01 12.13 4.82
CA ASP A 86 23.77 13.28 4.30
C ASP A 86 23.74 13.34 2.75
N PRO A 87 23.23 14.44 2.13
CA PRO A 87 22.89 15.75 2.71
C PRO A 87 21.57 15.85 3.47
N GLY A 88 20.69 14.86 3.44
CA GLY A 88 19.39 14.83 4.12
C GLY A 88 18.52 15.96 3.59
N THR A 89 17.84 15.76 2.46
CA THR A 89 17.23 16.88 1.73
C THR A 89 15.92 17.35 2.35
N CYS A 90 15.26 16.54 3.18
CA CYS A 90 13.96 16.92 3.76
C CYS A 90 14.06 18.12 4.73
N HIS A 91 15.22 18.34 5.39
CA HIS A 91 15.40 19.43 6.35
C HIS A 91 16.27 20.60 5.84
N GLN A 92 16.78 20.53 4.61
CA GLN A 92 17.61 21.59 4.05
C GLN A 92 16.78 22.78 3.52
N MET A 93 17.25 24.00 3.82
CA MET A 93 16.76 25.33 3.37
C MET A 93 15.25 25.43 3.09
N GLY A 94 14.43 25.57 4.15
CA GLY A 94 12.98 25.61 3.98
C GLY A 94 12.36 24.22 3.83
N GLY A 95 12.86 23.28 4.65
CA GLY A 95 12.65 21.84 4.52
C GLY A 95 11.22 21.37 4.37
N THR A 96 11.05 20.43 3.46
CA THR A 96 9.86 19.60 3.22
C THR A 96 9.71 18.59 4.36
N MET A 97 8.64 18.70 5.15
CA MET A 97 8.37 17.81 6.28
C MET A 97 7.51 16.63 5.88
N ILE A 98 6.75 16.79 4.81
CA ILE A 98 6.04 15.71 4.12
C ILE A 98 6.32 15.80 2.61
N PRO A 99 6.20 14.69 1.87
CA PRO A 99 6.34 14.69 0.41
C PRO A 99 5.31 15.59 -0.28
N ARG A 100 5.66 16.18 -1.43
CA ARG A 100 4.70 17.01 -2.21
C ARG A 100 3.49 16.21 -2.70
N SER A 101 3.70 14.92 -2.94
CA SER A 101 2.66 13.93 -3.28
C SER A 101 1.62 13.75 -2.17
N CYS A 102 1.87 14.22 -0.95
CA CYS A 102 0.88 14.27 0.12
C CYS A 102 -0.04 15.50 0.06
N CYS A 103 0.25 16.48 -0.79
CA CYS A 103 -0.57 17.69 -0.88
C CYS A 103 -1.83 17.44 -1.70
N THR A 104 -2.98 17.95 -1.22
CA THR A 104 -4.25 17.84 -1.93
C THR A 104 -4.20 18.59 -3.26
N GLY A 105 -4.75 18.01 -4.33
CA GLY A 105 -4.76 18.63 -5.66
C GLY A 105 -3.42 18.57 -6.39
N VAL A 106 -2.44 17.85 -5.84
CA VAL A 106 -1.23 17.45 -6.55
C VAL A 106 -1.50 16.14 -7.29
N ASP A 107 -1.05 16.05 -8.54
CA ASP A 107 -1.09 14.87 -9.39
C ASP A 107 0.21 14.75 -10.21
N GLN A 108 0.33 13.69 -11.01
CA GLN A 108 1.52 13.44 -11.82
C GLN A 108 1.80 14.56 -12.85
N SER A 109 0.78 15.23 -13.36
CA SER A 109 0.89 16.29 -14.37
C SER A 109 1.24 17.66 -13.77
N ASN A 110 0.88 17.90 -12.51
CA ASN A 110 1.01 19.19 -11.85
C ASN A 110 1.95 19.17 -10.62
N TYR A 111 2.69 18.07 -10.44
CA TYR A 111 3.51 17.73 -9.26
C TYR A 111 4.33 18.89 -8.66
N ILE A 112 4.93 19.74 -9.51
CA ILE A 112 5.69 20.93 -9.07
C ILE A 112 4.83 22.18 -8.96
N ALA A 113 3.84 22.34 -9.84
CA ALA A 113 3.05 23.56 -9.97
C ALA A 113 2.03 23.74 -8.83
N ASN A 114 1.45 22.64 -8.34
CA ASN A 114 0.39 22.66 -7.32
C ASN A 114 0.87 22.32 -5.91
N ALA A 115 2.12 21.89 -5.74
CA ALA A 115 2.70 21.68 -4.43
C ALA A 115 2.88 23.04 -3.74
N ASN A 116 1.91 23.43 -2.91
CA ASN A 116 2.00 24.65 -2.09
C ASN A 116 3.04 24.45 -0.97
N PRO A 117 4.06 25.33 -0.84
CA PRO A 117 4.99 25.35 0.29
C PRO A 117 4.34 25.19 1.67
N GLU A 118 3.16 25.79 1.91
CA GLU A 118 2.46 25.68 3.20
C GLU A 118 2.06 24.24 3.53
N CYS A 119 1.72 23.44 2.51
CA CYS A 119 1.41 22.01 2.69
C CYS A 119 2.68 21.24 3.05
N TYR A 120 3.67 21.20 2.16
CA TYR A 120 4.77 20.24 2.31
C TYR A 120 5.88 20.71 3.25
N ARG A 121 6.03 22.01 3.51
CA ARG A 121 7.07 22.55 4.44
C ARG A 121 6.54 22.86 5.82
N ASP A 122 5.34 23.42 5.88
CA ASP A 122 4.76 23.88 7.15
C ASP A 122 3.72 22.90 7.70
N VAL A 123 3.26 21.94 6.89
CA VAL A 123 2.16 21.01 7.23
C VAL A 123 0.95 21.81 7.68
N LYS A 124 0.59 22.83 6.89
CA LYS A 124 -0.50 23.77 7.13
C LYS A 124 -1.46 23.78 5.95
N GLY A 125 -2.59 23.10 6.14
CA GLY A 125 -3.69 23.06 5.17
C GLY A 125 -3.33 22.36 3.86
N LYS A 126 -4.34 21.81 3.19
CA LYS A 126 -4.23 21.20 1.86
C LYS A 126 -3.22 20.04 1.77
N TYR A 127 -3.19 19.18 2.78
CA TYR A 127 -2.50 17.89 2.74
C TYR A 127 -3.45 16.77 3.14
N ASN A 128 -3.15 15.55 2.71
CA ASN A 128 -3.89 14.36 3.07
C ASN A 128 -3.52 13.95 4.51
N GLU A 129 -4.45 14.10 5.45
CA GLU A 129 -4.24 13.78 6.86
C GLU A 129 -4.28 12.28 7.16
N MET A 130 -5.00 11.51 6.34
CA MET A 130 -5.17 10.06 6.50
C MET A 130 -3.87 9.31 6.18
N GLY A 131 -3.51 8.37 7.05
CA GLY A 131 -2.40 7.44 6.80
C GLY A 131 -2.75 6.44 5.70
N CYS A 132 -1.77 6.05 4.89
CA CYS A 132 -2.01 5.16 3.76
C CYS A 132 -2.44 3.75 4.16
N TYR A 133 -2.07 3.28 5.35
CA TYR A 133 -2.60 2.02 5.87
C TYR A 133 -4.13 2.10 6.03
N ASP A 134 -4.61 3.18 6.65
CA ASP A 134 -6.05 3.39 6.87
C ASP A 134 -6.79 3.63 5.56
N ALA A 135 -6.19 4.39 4.63
CA ALA A 135 -6.75 4.65 3.30
C ALA A 135 -6.97 3.34 2.50
N VAL A 136 -5.95 2.47 2.48
CA VAL A 136 -6.04 1.18 1.80
C VAL A 136 -7.01 0.24 2.52
N LYS A 137 -7.01 0.23 3.86
CA LYS A 137 -7.96 -0.54 4.66
C LYS A 137 -9.41 -0.12 4.38
N ASP A 138 -9.68 1.17 4.28
CA ASP A 138 -11.01 1.69 3.95
C ASP A 138 -11.43 1.33 2.52
N LEU A 139 -10.50 1.39 1.57
CA LEU A 139 -10.73 0.94 0.19
C LEU A 139 -11.07 -0.56 0.15
N ILE A 140 -10.30 -1.39 0.85
CA ILE A 140 -10.54 -2.83 0.96
C ILE A 140 -11.86 -3.10 1.65
N SER A 141 -12.22 -2.37 2.70
CA SER A 141 -13.53 -2.50 3.37
C SER A 141 -14.68 -2.16 2.43
N THR A 142 -14.55 -1.06 1.69
CA THR A 142 -15.56 -0.56 0.74
C THR A 142 -15.82 -1.54 -0.40
N TYR A 143 -14.76 -2.09 -1.00
CA TYR A 143 -14.87 -3.01 -2.15
C TYR A 143 -14.73 -4.48 -1.77
N GLY A 144 -14.53 -4.79 -0.48
CA GLY A 144 -14.20 -6.11 0.03
C GLY A 144 -15.28 -7.13 -0.28
N ASN A 145 -16.56 -6.73 -0.18
CA ASN A 145 -17.68 -7.59 -0.54
C ASN A 145 -17.63 -8.04 -2.01
N VAL A 146 -17.18 -7.17 -2.93
CA VAL A 146 -17.02 -7.50 -4.34
C VAL A 146 -15.86 -8.49 -4.52
N PHE A 147 -14.73 -8.26 -3.87
CA PHE A 147 -13.59 -9.18 -3.91
C PHE A 147 -13.91 -10.55 -3.32
N ILE A 148 -14.67 -10.60 -2.21
CA ILE A 148 -15.14 -11.84 -1.60
C ILE A 148 -16.05 -12.59 -2.58
N ALA A 149 -17.01 -11.89 -3.21
CA ALA A 149 -17.90 -12.50 -4.19
C ALA A 149 -17.13 -13.10 -5.37
N ILE A 150 -16.18 -12.36 -5.95
CA ILE A 150 -15.31 -12.85 -7.03
C ILE A 150 -14.49 -14.06 -6.55
N SER A 151 -13.93 -14.01 -5.34
CA SER A 151 -13.14 -15.10 -4.77
C SER A 151 -13.95 -16.39 -4.63
N ILE A 152 -15.22 -16.30 -4.21
CA ILE A 152 -16.13 -17.45 -4.14
C ILE A 152 -16.39 -18.04 -5.51
N VAL A 153 -16.66 -17.21 -6.53
CA VAL A 153 -16.86 -17.68 -7.91
C VAL A 153 -15.64 -18.42 -8.42
N VAL A 154 -14.43 -17.89 -8.21
CA VAL A 154 -13.19 -18.55 -8.61
C VAL A 154 -13.01 -19.89 -7.88
N MET A 155 -13.28 -19.95 -6.57
CA MET A 155 -13.21 -21.21 -5.81
C MET A 155 -14.16 -22.27 -6.36
N VAL A 156 -15.39 -21.91 -6.74
CA VAL A 156 -16.36 -22.83 -7.34
C VAL A 156 -15.85 -23.38 -8.67
N VAL A 157 -15.30 -22.52 -9.54
CA VAL A 157 -14.72 -22.95 -10.83
C VAL A 157 -13.54 -23.91 -10.61
N GLU A 158 -12.68 -23.65 -9.63
CA GLU A 158 -11.55 -24.52 -9.30
C GLU A 158 -12.02 -25.91 -8.82
N VAL A 159 -13.06 -25.97 -8.00
CA VAL A 159 -13.67 -27.24 -7.55
C VAL A 159 -14.20 -28.02 -8.75
N PHE A 160 -14.95 -27.40 -9.65
CA PHE A 160 -15.43 -28.06 -10.86
C PHE A 160 -14.29 -28.56 -11.75
N ALA A 161 -13.23 -27.77 -11.93
CA ALA A 161 -12.06 -28.17 -12.69
C ALA A 161 -11.37 -29.42 -12.10
N VAL A 162 -11.24 -29.49 -10.77
CA VAL A 162 -10.68 -30.66 -10.09
C VAL A 162 -11.59 -31.89 -10.26
N LEU A 163 -12.90 -31.72 -10.09
CA LEU A 163 -13.86 -32.82 -10.26
C LEU A 163 -13.84 -33.39 -11.69
N PHE A 164 -13.89 -32.52 -12.70
CA PHE A 164 -13.83 -32.95 -14.10
C PHE A 164 -12.49 -33.60 -14.45
N ALA A 165 -11.37 -33.07 -13.94
CA ALA A 165 -10.07 -33.70 -14.12
C ALA A 165 -10.04 -35.13 -13.54
N ILE A 166 -10.59 -35.34 -12.34
CA ILE A 166 -10.68 -36.68 -11.73
C ILE A 166 -11.53 -37.61 -12.58
N ILE A 167 -12.71 -37.16 -13.06
CA ILE A 167 -13.60 -37.97 -13.91
C ILE A 167 -12.89 -38.41 -15.20
N ILE A 168 -12.23 -37.48 -15.89
CA ILE A 168 -11.50 -37.74 -17.14
C ILE A 168 -10.34 -38.71 -16.89
N CYS A 169 -9.52 -38.48 -15.85
CA CYS A 169 -8.41 -39.36 -15.51
C CYS A 169 -8.87 -40.78 -15.18
N ARG A 170 -10.03 -40.93 -14.52
CA ARG A 170 -10.59 -42.26 -14.22
C ARG A 170 -11.08 -42.98 -15.47
N GLN A 171 -11.66 -42.26 -16.44
CA GLN A 171 -12.10 -42.86 -17.70
C GLN A 171 -10.92 -43.23 -18.61
N ALA A 172 -9.91 -42.36 -18.72
CA ALA A 172 -8.73 -42.62 -19.55
C ALA A 172 -7.81 -43.74 -19.02
N GLY A 173 -7.87 -44.02 -17.72
CA GLY A 173 -7.12 -45.13 -17.11
C GLY A 173 -7.90 -46.45 -17.00
N SER A 174 -9.16 -46.48 -17.46
CA SER A 174 -9.97 -47.70 -17.53
C SER A 174 -9.95 -48.39 -18.91
N ASP A 175 -9.12 -47.89 -19.83
CA ASP A 175 -8.70 -48.54 -21.09
C ASP A 175 -7.25 -49.04 -20.96
#